data_AF-A0A839LFU6-F1
#
_entry.id   AF-A0A839LFU6-F1
#
_cell.length_a   1.000
_cell.length_b   1.000
_cell.length_c   1.000
_cell.angle_alpha   90.00
_cell.angle_beta   90.00
_cell.angle_gamma   90.00
#
_symmetry.space_group_name_H-M   'P 1'
#
loop_
_entity.id
_entity.type
_entity.pdbx_description
1 polymer ?
#
loop_
_entity_poly.entity_id
_entity_poly.type
_entity_poly.pdbx_seq_one_letter_code
_entity_poly.pdbx_strand_id
1 'polypeptide(L)'
;MKAQRFLTLLQREWMQHRLGWLLVMLVPPALILLLMPLQGPIVDGDAQVPPPVAVAAVAMLGSMAGVFALSWIVSMFQLPGLSRRDQQDRSVEFWLSLPATHVESIGATVLTHALLVPMAAVAVGLVCGPVMAAAALLKIHGFAGFGQVPWGSLMGIAVLGWLRLSIGLLLMTLWLSPLFMALMAAAAWLKRWGVPVLIGGTVILANVLKELYHNHVVAQLLKAQFEGAGKALFNASMTLEGRGAARQLEHESFASLLQLVLHDLGAAFAQLASPHFVGGLALASLCFYLLVLKRRQAS
;
A
#
# COMPACT_ATOMS: atom_id res chain seq x y z
N MET A 1 -29.12 -10.18 -2.20
CA MET A 1 -29.03 -9.58 -3.55
C MET A 1 -28.03 -8.40 -3.64
N LYS A 2 -28.10 -7.35 -2.80
CA LYS A 2 -27.15 -6.20 -2.85
C LYS A 2 -25.66 -6.58 -2.74
N ALA A 3 -25.30 -7.41 -1.77
CA ALA A 3 -23.90 -7.83 -1.54
C ALA A 3 -23.31 -8.63 -2.72
N GLN A 4 -24.08 -9.56 -3.30
CA GLN A 4 -23.63 -10.34 -4.45
C GLN A 4 -23.25 -9.46 -5.65
N ARG A 5 -24.03 -8.40 -5.92
CA ARG A 5 -23.72 -7.45 -7.01
C ARG A 5 -22.41 -6.72 -6.79
N PHE A 6 -22.18 -6.23 -5.57
CA PHE A 6 -20.93 -5.55 -5.25
C PHE A 6 -19.72 -6.49 -5.40
N LEU A 7 -19.84 -7.74 -4.95
CA LEU A 7 -18.82 -8.77 -5.17
C LEU A 7 -18.56 -9.03 -6.66
N THR A 8 -19.61 -9.09 -7.49
CA THR A 8 -19.45 -9.22 -8.95
C THR A 8 -18.70 -8.02 -9.54
N LEU A 9 -18.96 -6.81 -9.07
CA LEU A 9 -18.20 -5.62 -9.51
C LEU A 9 -16.73 -5.68 -9.09
N LEU A 10 -16.42 -6.12 -7.87
CA LEU A 10 -15.04 -6.35 -7.45
C LEU A 10 -14.35 -7.41 -8.31
N GLN A 11 -15.04 -8.52 -8.59
CA GLN A 11 -14.52 -9.57 -9.48
C GLN A 11 -14.27 -9.04 -10.89
N ARG A 12 -15.15 -8.16 -11.41
CA ARG A 12 -14.95 -7.49 -12.70
C ARG A 12 -13.67 -6.66 -12.69
N GLU A 13 -13.51 -5.78 -11.69
CA GLU A 13 -12.32 -4.93 -11.58
C GLU A 13 -11.04 -5.77 -11.52
N TRP A 14 -11.04 -6.85 -10.73
CA TRP A 14 -9.93 -7.80 -10.71
C TRP A 14 -9.68 -8.42 -12.08
N MET A 15 -10.69 -9.01 -12.72
CA MET A 15 -10.53 -9.71 -14.01
C MET A 15 -10.01 -8.80 -15.13
N GLN A 16 -10.42 -7.53 -15.14
CA GLN A 16 -9.95 -6.54 -16.12
C GLN A 16 -8.46 -6.23 -15.96
N HIS A 17 -7.96 -6.15 -14.72
CA HIS A 17 -6.58 -5.72 -14.43
C HIS A 17 -5.66 -6.84 -13.97
N ARG A 18 -6.16 -8.09 -13.91
CA ARG A 18 -5.46 -9.23 -13.29
C ARG A 18 -4.04 -9.41 -13.81
N LEU A 19 -3.85 -9.32 -15.13
CA LEU A 19 -2.55 -9.57 -15.74
C LEU A 19 -1.57 -8.45 -15.37
N GLY A 20 -2.00 -7.19 -15.45
CA GLY A 20 -1.17 -6.06 -15.05
C GLY A 20 -0.74 -6.16 -13.59
N TRP A 21 -1.67 -6.50 -12.70
CA TRP A 21 -1.36 -6.68 -11.28
C TRP A 21 -0.45 -7.86 -11.01
N LEU A 22 -0.68 -9.02 -11.63
CA LEU A 22 0.19 -10.18 -11.51
C LEU A 22 1.61 -9.87 -12.01
N LEU A 23 1.74 -9.14 -13.13
CA LEU A 23 3.05 -8.73 -13.64
C LEU A 23 3.76 -7.81 -12.65
N VAL A 24 3.08 -6.78 -12.13
CA VAL A 24 3.65 -5.86 -11.13
C VAL A 24 4.09 -6.59 -9.87
N MET A 25 3.33 -7.59 -9.42
CA MET A 25 3.63 -8.30 -8.17
C MET A 25 4.68 -9.41 -8.36
N LEU A 26 4.71 -10.12 -9.48
CA LEU A 26 5.51 -11.34 -9.67
C LEU A 26 6.75 -11.14 -10.54
N VAL A 27 6.74 -10.22 -11.51
CA VAL A 27 7.90 -10.02 -12.39
C VAL A 27 9.12 -9.52 -11.61
N PRO A 28 9.02 -8.52 -10.71
CA PRO A 28 10.18 -8.07 -9.95
C PRO A 28 10.85 -9.17 -9.11
N PRO A 29 10.15 -9.94 -8.25
CA PRO A 29 10.81 -11.02 -7.51
C PRO A 29 11.33 -12.13 -8.44
N ALA A 30 10.63 -12.47 -9.52
CA ALA A 30 11.11 -13.44 -10.50
C ALA A 30 12.41 -12.99 -11.19
N LEU A 31 12.51 -11.71 -11.59
CA LEU A 31 13.72 -11.13 -12.16
C LEU A 31 14.86 -11.11 -11.14
N ILE A 32 14.60 -10.75 -9.88
CA ILE A 32 15.63 -10.78 -8.84
C ILE A 32 16.16 -12.21 -8.67
N LEU A 33 15.28 -13.21 -8.57
CA LEU A 33 15.69 -14.62 -8.47
C LEU A 33 16.48 -15.09 -9.70
N LEU A 34 16.05 -14.71 -10.90
CA LEU A 34 16.71 -15.08 -12.15
C LEU A 34 18.12 -14.46 -12.26
N LEU A 35 18.27 -13.21 -11.83
CA LEU A 35 19.53 -12.46 -11.93
C LEU A 35 20.46 -12.72 -10.74
N MET A 36 19.96 -13.27 -9.64
CA MET A 36 20.73 -13.51 -8.42
C MET A 36 22.00 -14.34 -8.65
N PRO A 37 22.01 -15.42 -9.46
CA PRO A 37 23.24 -16.18 -9.74
C PRO A 37 24.28 -15.43 -10.57
N LEU A 38 23.86 -14.44 -11.36
CA LEU A 38 24.73 -13.66 -12.25
C LEU A 38 25.42 -12.49 -11.55
N GLN A 39 24.84 -12.03 -10.44
CA GLN A 39 25.44 -11.00 -9.60
C GLN A 39 26.69 -11.55 -8.91
N GLY A 40 27.79 -10.79 -8.91
CA GLY A 40 29.03 -11.11 -8.19
C GLY A 40 28.84 -11.27 -6.67
N PRO A 41 29.95 -11.36 -5.91
CA PRO A 41 29.87 -11.46 -4.45
C PRO A 41 29.04 -10.29 -3.89
N ILE A 42 28.02 -10.61 -3.08
CA ILE A 42 27.10 -9.61 -2.49
C ILE A 42 27.78 -8.83 -1.35
N VAL A 43 28.84 -9.41 -0.78
CA VAL A 43 29.60 -8.83 0.33
C VAL A 43 30.96 -8.41 -0.22
N ASP A 44 31.26 -7.11 -0.15
CA ASP A 44 32.59 -6.58 -0.47
C ASP A 44 33.64 -7.24 0.44
N GLY A 45 34.84 -7.50 -0.06
CA GLY A 45 35.84 -8.38 0.59
C GLY A 45 36.26 -8.00 2.02
N ASP A 46 36.02 -6.75 2.46
CA ASP A 46 36.29 -6.26 3.83
C ASP A 46 35.04 -6.16 4.72
N ALA A 47 33.83 -6.40 4.18
CA ALA A 47 32.59 -6.32 4.94
C ALA A 47 32.34 -7.62 5.72
N GLN A 48 31.94 -7.48 6.99
CA GLN A 48 31.50 -8.62 7.78
C GLN A 48 30.28 -9.28 7.10
N VAL A 49 30.41 -10.57 6.79
CA VAL A 49 29.30 -11.37 6.27
C VAL A 49 28.18 -11.39 7.32
N PRO A 50 26.96 -10.92 6.99
CA PRO A 50 25.85 -10.94 7.93
C PRO A 50 25.53 -12.36 8.40
N PRO A 51 24.95 -12.56 9.60
CA PRO A 51 24.55 -13.90 10.02
C PRO A 51 23.41 -14.45 9.14
N PRO A 52 23.30 -15.78 8.95
CA PRO A 52 22.26 -16.43 8.14
C PRO A 52 20.83 -15.95 8.42
N VAL A 53 20.49 -15.80 9.70
CA VAL A 53 19.17 -15.34 10.13
C VAL A 53 18.87 -13.92 9.63
N ALA A 54 19.86 -13.03 9.67
CA ALA A 54 19.70 -11.66 9.16
C ALA A 54 19.47 -11.64 7.65
N VAL A 55 20.24 -12.43 6.88
CA VAL A 55 20.08 -12.54 5.44
C VAL A 55 18.67 -13.03 5.09
N ALA A 56 18.23 -14.11 5.74
CA ALA A 56 16.90 -14.68 5.50
C ALA A 56 15.78 -13.70 5.89
N ALA A 57 15.89 -13.03 7.03
CA ALA A 57 14.90 -12.05 7.48
C ALA A 57 14.80 -10.84 6.56
N VAL A 58 15.93 -10.25 6.17
CA VAL A 58 15.95 -9.09 5.26
C VAL A 58 15.41 -9.46 3.89
N ALA A 59 15.79 -10.61 3.32
CA ALA A 59 15.30 -11.04 2.02
C ALA A 59 13.77 -11.30 2.06
N MET A 60 13.28 -11.93 3.12
CA MET A 60 11.85 -12.25 3.27
C MET A 60 11.01 -10.99 3.51
N LEU A 61 11.36 -10.17 4.50
CA LEU A 61 10.64 -8.93 4.81
C LEU A 61 10.80 -7.90 3.69
N GLY A 62 11.98 -7.84 3.07
CA GLY A 62 12.28 -6.99 1.92
C GLY A 62 11.46 -7.38 0.69
N SER A 63 11.22 -8.66 0.45
CA SER A 63 10.32 -9.12 -0.62
C SER A 63 8.89 -8.62 -0.38
N MET A 64 8.37 -8.79 0.85
CA MET A 64 7.06 -8.29 1.24
C MET A 64 6.94 -6.77 1.07
N ALA A 65 7.90 -6.02 1.61
CA ALA A 65 7.92 -4.55 1.51
C ALA A 65 8.09 -4.06 0.07
N GLY A 66 8.95 -4.70 -0.73
CA GLY A 66 9.23 -4.32 -2.11
C GLY A 66 8.04 -4.54 -3.04
N VAL A 67 7.41 -5.72 -2.98
CA VAL A 67 6.21 -6.03 -3.78
C VAL A 67 5.05 -5.12 -3.38
N PHE A 68 4.87 -4.87 -2.08
CA PHE A 68 3.90 -3.91 -1.58
C PHE A 68 4.17 -2.50 -2.09
N ALA A 69 5.37 -1.97 -1.89
CA ALA A 69 5.71 -0.59 -2.24
C ALA A 69 5.52 -0.32 -3.74
N LEU A 70 5.99 -1.23 -4.59
CA LEU A 70 5.80 -1.10 -6.04
C LEU A 70 4.31 -1.11 -6.40
N SER A 71 3.56 -2.09 -5.90
CA SER A 71 2.12 -2.21 -6.20
C SER A 71 1.32 -1.02 -5.69
N TRP A 72 1.69 -0.49 -4.52
CA TRP A 72 1.07 0.68 -3.92
C TRP A 72 1.35 1.95 -4.74
N ILE A 73 2.60 2.18 -5.14
CA ILE A 73 2.98 3.31 -6.01
C ILE A 73 2.19 3.25 -7.33
N VAL A 74 2.19 2.09 -7.98
CA VAL A 74 1.45 1.89 -9.23
C VAL A 74 -0.05 2.15 -9.04
N SER A 75 -0.63 1.70 -7.92
CA SER A 75 -2.02 1.97 -7.57
C SER A 75 -2.31 3.47 -7.42
N MET A 76 -1.45 4.20 -6.70
CA MET A 76 -1.61 5.65 -6.49
C MET A 76 -1.55 6.44 -7.81
N PHE A 77 -0.71 6.03 -8.76
CA PHE A 77 -0.66 6.65 -10.08
C PHE A 77 -1.90 6.35 -10.93
N GLN A 78 -2.48 5.15 -10.80
CA GLN A 78 -3.64 4.75 -11.61
C GLN A 78 -4.97 5.32 -11.08
N LEU A 79 -5.13 5.43 -9.75
CA LEU A 79 -6.40 5.80 -9.09
C LEU A 79 -7.09 7.02 -9.72
N PRO A 80 -6.42 8.18 -9.94
CA PRO A 80 -7.07 9.35 -10.52
C PRO A 80 -7.65 9.11 -11.92
N GLY A 81 -6.99 8.27 -12.73
CA GLY A 81 -7.42 7.96 -14.09
C GLY A 81 -8.66 7.06 -14.15
N LEU A 82 -8.90 6.25 -13.12
CA LEU A 82 -9.99 5.28 -13.09
C LEU A 82 -11.38 5.93 -13.08
N SER A 83 -11.50 7.17 -12.60
CA SER A 83 -12.79 7.89 -12.59
C SER A 83 -13.33 8.21 -13.99
N ARG A 84 -12.47 8.13 -15.03
CA ARG A 84 -12.82 8.43 -16.43
C ARG A 84 -12.89 7.20 -17.31
N ARG A 85 -12.36 6.05 -16.86
CA ARG A 85 -12.30 4.81 -17.65
C ARG A 85 -13.68 4.42 -18.17
N ASP A 86 -14.69 4.52 -17.30
CA ASP A 86 -16.05 4.10 -17.62
C ASP A 86 -16.71 4.94 -18.73
N GLN A 87 -16.16 6.12 -19.09
CA GLN A 87 -16.64 6.90 -20.24
C GLN A 87 -15.99 6.50 -21.56
N GLN A 88 -14.86 5.79 -21.50
CA GLN A 88 -14.08 5.38 -22.67
C GLN A 88 -14.34 3.94 -23.09
N ASP A 89 -14.90 3.13 -22.19
CA ASP A 89 -15.17 1.71 -22.42
C ASP A 89 -16.65 1.48 -22.77
N ARG A 90 -16.93 1.08 -24.01
CA ARG A 90 -18.29 0.74 -24.47
C ARG A 90 -18.88 -0.47 -23.74
N SER A 91 -18.07 -1.31 -23.09
CA SER A 91 -18.59 -2.40 -22.26
C SER A 91 -19.41 -1.90 -21.06
N VAL A 92 -19.25 -0.62 -20.69
CA VAL A 92 -20.01 0.02 -19.60
C VAL A 92 -21.51 0.06 -19.89
N GLU A 93 -21.94 0.14 -21.15
CA GLU A 93 -23.37 0.08 -21.52
C GLU A 93 -24.01 -1.24 -21.08
N PHE A 94 -23.29 -2.36 -21.25
CA PHE A 94 -23.71 -3.66 -20.71
C PHE A 94 -23.77 -3.63 -19.18
N TRP A 95 -22.77 -3.06 -18.50
CA TRP A 95 -22.76 -3.00 -17.03
C TRP A 95 -23.78 -2.02 -16.44
N LEU A 96 -24.16 -0.96 -17.16
CA LEU A 96 -25.24 -0.04 -16.81
C LEU A 96 -26.62 -0.69 -16.97
N SER A 97 -26.75 -1.69 -17.84
CA SER A 97 -27.98 -2.50 -17.93
C SER A 97 -28.20 -3.38 -16.69
N LEU A 98 -27.14 -3.67 -15.94
CA LEU A 98 -27.28 -4.34 -14.65
C LEU A 98 -27.82 -3.35 -13.61
N PRO A 99 -28.66 -3.80 -12.65
CA PRO A 99 -29.22 -2.96 -11.60
C PRO A 99 -28.17 -2.63 -10.53
N ALA A 100 -27.08 -1.96 -10.92
CA ALA A 100 -26.01 -1.49 -10.05
C ALA A 100 -26.04 0.04 -9.94
N THR A 101 -25.85 0.54 -8.74
CA THR A 101 -25.83 1.98 -8.46
C THR A 101 -24.46 2.58 -8.80
N HIS A 102 -24.42 3.88 -9.13
CA HIS A 102 -23.17 4.61 -9.35
C HIS A 102 -22.21 4.54 -8.14
N VAL A 103 -22.77 4.48 -6.93
CA VAL A 103 -22.02 4.33 -5.67
C VAL A 103 -21.32 2.96 -5.63
N GLU A 104 -22.04 1.87 -5.92
CA GLU A 104 -21.47 0.52 -5.94
C GLU A 104 -20.34 0.41 -6.98
N SER A 105 -20.49 1.00 -8.17
CA SER A 105 -19.45 0.91 -9.20
C SER A 105 -18.19 1.73 -8.87
N ILE A 106 -18.32 2.98 -8.41
CA ILE A 106 -17.14 3.78 -8.01
C ILE A 106 -16.49 3.16 -6.76
N GLY A 107 -17.31 2.74 -5.80
CA GLY A 107 -16.84 2.09 -4.58
C GLY A 107 -16.05 0.81 -4.86
N ALA A 108 -16.50 -0.02 -5.80
CA ALA A 108 -15.80 -1.25 -6.17
C ALA A 108 -14.41 -0.95 -6.78
N THR A 109 -14.32 0.04 -7.66
CA THR A 109 -13.05 0.47 -8.26
C THR A 109 -12.09 1.01 -7.21
N VAL A 110 -12.55 1.91 -6.33
CA VAL A 110 -11.73 2.46 -5.25
C VAL A 110 -11.27 1.35 -4.32
N LEU A 111 -12.18 0.49 -3.85
CA LEU A 111 -11.85 -0.59 -2.92
C LEU A 111 -10.83 -1.56 -3.53
N THR A 112 -11.00 -1.91 -4.80
CA THR A 112 -10.09 -2.83 -5.49
C THR A 112 -8.68 -2.24 -5.58
N HIS A 113 -8.55 -1.02 -6.09
CA HIS A 113 -7.23 -0.45 -6.41
C HIS A 113 -6.54 0.23 -5.23
N ALA A 114 -7.29 0.85 -4.31
CA ALA A 114 -6.72 1.52 -3.16
C ALA A 114 -6.44 0.58 -1.97
N LEU A 115 -7.09 -0.59 -1.92
CA LEU A 115 -6.97 -1.50 -0.77
C LEU A 115 -6.69 -2.96 -1.17
N LEU A 116 -7.58 -3.60 -1.92
CA LEU A 116 -7.49 -5.06 -2.15
C LEU A 116 -6.24 -5.47 -2.94
N VAL A 117 -5.88 -4.69 -3.96
CA VAL A 117 -4.67 -4.93 -4.77
C VAL A 117 -3.40 -4.75 -3.92
N PRO A 118 -3.19 -3.62 -3.21
CA PRO A 118 -2.07 -3.52 -2.28
C PRO A 118 -2.05 -4.60 -1.20
N MET A 119 -3.21 -5.04 -0.66
CA MET A 119 -3.28 -6.16 0.29
C MET A 119 -2.84 -7.48 -0.34
N ALA A 120 -3.28 -7.76 -1.57
CA ALA A 120 -2.84 -8.92 -2.34
C ALA A 120 -1.33 -8.86 -2.60
N ALA A 121 -0.76 -7.68 -2.83
CA ALA A 121 0.68 -7.50 -2.98
C ALA A 121 1.46 -7.88 -1.71
N VAL A 122 0.98 -7.50 -0.51
CA VAL A 122 1.60 -7.93 0.75
C VAL A 122 1.54 -9.47 0.87
N ALA A 123 0.42 -10.09 0.51
CA ALA A 123 0.27 -11.54 0.55
C ALA A 123 1.18 -12.26 -0.47
N VAL A 124 1.31 -11.74 -1.69
CA VAL A 124 2.25 -12.28 -2.69
C VAL A 124 3.68 -12.14 -2.20
N GLY A 125 4.05 -10.99 -1.64
CA GLY A 125 5.37 -10.77 -1.07
C GLY A 125 5.67 -11.68 0.12
N LEU A 126 4.67 -12.00 0.95
CA LEU A 126 4.78 -13.02 2.01
C LEU A 126 5.07 -14.41 1.43
N VAL A 127 4.42 -14.79 0.32
CA VAL A 127 4.61 -16.09 -0.34
C VAL A 127 5.97 -16.16 -1.07
N CYS A 128 6.39 -15.06 -1.71
CA CYS A 128 7.69 -14.97 -2.38
C CYS A 128 8.86 -14.87 -1.39
N GLY A 129 8.62 -14.30 -0.21
CA GLY A 129 9.65 -14.05 0.81
C GLY A 129 10.51 -15.26 1.19
N PRO A 130 9.92 -16.43 1.52
CA PRO A 130 10.68 -17.65 1.81
C PRO A 130 11.58 -18.10 0.65
N VAL A 131 11.10 -17.99 -0.59
CA VAL A 131 11.88 -18.35 -1.79
C VAL A 131 13.05 -17.38 -1.97
N MET A 132 12.80 -16.09 -1.80
CA MET A 132 13.82 -15.05 -1.83
C MET A 132 14.87 -15.24 -0.72
N ALA A 133 14.43 -15.58 0.49
CA ALA A 133 15.30 -15.86 1.62
C ALA A 133 16.17 -17.09 1.40
N ALA A 134 15.58 -18.19 0.92
CA ALA A 134 16.34 -19.40 0.59
C ALA A 134 17.39 -19.12 -0.50
N ALA A 135 17.02 -18.42 -1.57
CA ALA A 135 17.94 -18.08 -2.66
C ALA A 135 19.10 -17.19 -2.18
N ALA A 136 18.79 -16.13 -1.42
CA ALA A 136 19.80 -15.24 -0.86
C ALA A 136 20.75 -15.98 0.10
N LEU A 137 20.19 -16.87 0.93
CA LEU A 137 20.97 -17.64 1.89
C LEU A 137 21.89 -18.66 1.22
N LEU A 138 21.38 -19.40 0.24
CA LEU A 138 22.19 -20.33 -0.56
C LEU A 138 23.32 -19.60 -1.28
N LYS A 139 23.08 -18.37 -1.74
CA LYS A 139 24.11 -17.57 -2.40
C LYS A 139 25.20 -17.08 -1.46
N ILE A 140 24.85 -16.65 -0.24
CA ILE A 140 25.81 -16.02 0.69
C ILE A 140 26.50 -17.06 1.59
N HIS A 141 25.75 -18.04 2.11
CA HIS A 141 26.23 -19.02 3.10
C HIS A 141 26.22 -20.46 2.60
N GLY A 142 25.75 -20.72 1.39
CA GLY A 142 25.57 -22.08 0.87
C GLY A 142 24.55 -22.89 1.68
N PHE A 143 24.57 -24.21 1.47
CA PHE A 143 23.67 -25.14 2.17
C PHE A 143 23.91 -25.19 3.69
N ALA A 144 25.14 -24.89 4.15
CA ALA A 144 25.48 -24.91 5.57
C ALA A 144 24.73 -23.84 6.37
N GLY A 145 24.52 -22.65 5.79
CA GLY A 145 23.73 -21.59 6.44
C GLY A 145 22.24 -21.92 6.53
N PHE A 146 21.73 -22.80 5.67
CA PHE A 146 20.30 -23.14 5.61
C PHE A 146 19.77 -23.79 6.88
N GLY A 147 20.57 -24.67 7.50
CA GLY A 147 20.21 -25.35 8.75
C GLY A 147 20.33 -24.45 10.00
N GLN A 148 20.96 -23.27 9.88
CA GLN A 148 21.16 -22.35 11.00
C GLN A 148 19.99 -21.38 11.18
N VAL A 149 19.08 -21.30 10.19
CA VAL A 149 17.95 -20.38 10.23
C VAL A 149 16.76 -21.03 10.96
N PRO A 150 16.20 -20.39 12.01
CA PRO A 150 15.00 -20.87 12.68
C PRO A 150 13.76 -20.54 11.83
N TRP A 151 13.55 -21.30 10.76
CA TRP A 151 12.50 -21.04 9.76
C TRP A 151 11.11 -20.90 10.37
N GLY A 152 10.76 -21.71 11.38
CA GLY A 152 9.47 -21.61 12.06
C GLY A 152 9.24 -20.25 12.71
N SER A 153 10.21 -19.77 13.49
CA SER A 153 10.15 -18.44 14.11
C SER A 153 10.10 -17.33 13.06
N LEU A 154 10.91 -17.47 12.01
CA LEU A 154 10.97 -16.51 10.92
C LEU A 154 9.64 -16.41 10.17
N MET A 155 8.99 -17.54 9.86
CA MET A 155 7.64 -17.56 9.27
C MET A 155 6.60 -16.95 10.21
N GLY A 156 6.69 -17.21 11.51
CA GLY A 156 5.83 -16.60 12.52
C GLY A 156 5.93 -15.06 12.51
N ILE A 157 7.15 -14.53 12.47
CA ILE A 157 7.42 -13.10 12.33
C ILE A 157 6.85 -12.56 11.01
N ALA A 158 7.04 -13.28 9.91
CA ALA A 158 6.53 -12.89 8.60
C ALA A 158 5.00 -12.76 8.59
N VAL A 159 4.29 -13.72 9.20
CA VAL A 159 2.83 -13.71 9.32
C VAL A 159 2.34 -12.58 10.21
N LEU A 160 3.00 -12.32 11.33
CA LEU A 160 2.69 -11.17 12.18
C LEU A 160 2.92 -9.84 11.44
N GLY A 161 4.03 -9.73 10.71
CA GLY A 161 4.35 -8.59 9.85
C GLY A 161 3.30 -8.39 8.76
N TRP A 162 2.87 -9.46 8.10
CA TRP A 162 1.81 -9.43 7.10
C TRP A 162 0.47 -8.95 7.70
N LEU A 163 0.08 -9.47 8.86
CA LEU A 163 -1.14 -9.05 9.55
C LEU A 163 -1.09 -7.56 9.91
N ARG A 164 0.03 -7.13 10.51
CA ARG A 164 0.26 -5.74 10.91
C ARG A 164 0.28 -4.78 9.72
N LEU A 165 0.95 -5.15 8.63
CA LEU A 165 0.97 -4.36 7.39
C LEU A 165 -0.40 -4.33 6.73
N SER A 166 -1.16 -5.42 6.75
CA SER A 166 -2.50 -5.47 6.16
C SER A 166 -3.48 -4.53 6.88
N ILE A 167 -3.47 -4.53 8.22
CA ILE A 167 -4.28 -3.58 9.00
C ILE A 167 -3.75 -2.15 8.85
N GLY A 168 -2.43 -1.98 8.90
CA GLY A 168 -1.79 -0.68 8.72
C GLY A 168 -2.10 -0.05 7.36
N LEU A 169 -2.12 -0.86 6.30
CA LEU A 169 -2.53 -0.46 4.96
C LEU A 169 -3.98 -0.01 4.92
N LEU A 170 -4.90 -0.74 5.56
CA LEU A 170 -6.31 -0.32 5.65
C LEU A 170 -6.41 1.07 6.29
N LEU A 171 -5.74 1.26 7.44
CA LEU A 171 -5.74 2.54 8.15
C LEU A 171 -5.05 3.64 7.32
N MET A 172 -3.93 3.35 6.68
CA MET A 172 -3.23 4.26 5.78
C MET A 172 -4.12 4.71 4.61
N THR A 173 -4.86 3.77 4.01
CA THR A 173 -5.80 4.09 2.92
C THR A 173 -6.93 5.00 3.41
N LEU A 174 -7.41 4.84 4.65
CA LEU A 174 -8.37 5.78 5.24
C LEU A 174 -7.77 7.17 5.44
N TRP A 175 -6.55 7.26 5.97
CA TRP A 175 -5.82 8.52 6.13
C TRP A 175 -5.57 9.25 4.79
N LEU A 176 -5.25 8.51 3.73
CA LEU A 176 -4.98 9.09 2.41
C LEU A 176 -6.24 9.26 1.55
N SER A 177 -7.39 8.77 2.01
CA SER A 177 -8.67 8.89 1.29
C SER A 177 -9.04 10.31 0.84
N PRO A 178 -8.89 11.38 1.64
CA PRO A 178 -9.14 12.74 1.14
C PRO A 178 -8.31 13.09 -0.09
N LEU A 179 -7.04 12.66 -0.14
CA LEU A 179 -6.12 13.01 -1.22
C LEU A 179 -6.48 12.30 -2.52
N PHE A 180 -6.60 10.96 -2.49
CA PHE A 180 -6.92 10.24 -3.72
C PHE A 180 -8.36 10.50 -4.18
N MET A 181 -9.32 10.72 -3.27
CA MET A 181 -10.69 11.10 -3.65
C MET A 181 -10.73 12.48 -4.30
N ALA A 182 -9.99 13.46 -3.75
CA ALA A 182 -9.89 14.78 -4.36
C ALA A 182 -9.25 14.72 -5.75
N LEU A 183 -8.18 13.93 -5.92
CA LEU A 183 -7.54 13.72 -7.22
C LEU A 183 -8.48 13.04 -8.22
N MET A 184 -9.18 11.98 -7.81
CA MET A 184 -10.17 11.31 -8.66
C MET A 184 -11.30 12.25 -9.06
N ALA A 185 -11.83 13.03 -8.10
CA ALA A 185 -12.88 14.03 -8.36
C ALA A 185 -12.38 15.09 -9.35
N ALA A 186 -11.22 15.68 -9.12
CA ALA A 186 -10.63 16.65 -10.03
C ALA A 186 -10.44 16.07 -11.44
N ALA A 187 -9.93 14.83 -11.55
CA ALA A 187 -9.78 14.15 -12.82
C ALA A 187 -11.12 13.92 -13.54
N ALA A 188 -12.18 13.57 -12.81
CA ALA A 188 -13.52 13.37 -13.38
C ALA A 188 -14.12 14.67 -13.97
N TRP A 189 -13.85 15.82 -13.34
CA TRP A 189 -14.40 17.11 -13.76
C TRP A 189 -13.53 17.83 -14.80
N LEU A 190 -12.21 17.81 -14.63
CA LEU A 190 -11.25 18.58 -15.43
C LEU A 190 -10.46 17.71 -16.42
N LYS A 191 -10.84 16.44 -16.60
CA LYS A 191 -10.23 15.50 -17.54
C LYS A 191 -8.72 15.32 -17.27
N ARG A 192 -7.87 15.53 -18.29
CA ARG A 192 -6.41 15.35 -18.20
C ARG A 192 -5.72 16.42 -17.33
N TRP A 193 -6.39 17.55 -17.10
CA TRP A 193 -5.85 18.65 -16.31
C TRP A 193 -6.21 18.56 -14.82
N GLY A 194 -7.10 17.65 -14.42
CA GLY A 194 -7.55 17.58 -13.03
C GLY A 194 -6.44 17.36 -12.02
N VAL A 195 -5.54 16.41 -12.26
CA VAL A 195 -4.41 16.13 -11.37
C VAL A 195 -3.43 17.32 -11.33
N PRO A 196 -2.90 17.82 -12.47
CA PRO A 196 -2.01 18.99 -12.45
C PRO A 196 -2.63 20.24 -11.80
N VAL A 197 -3.90 20.53 -12.11
CA VAL A 197 -4.59 21.71 -11.58
C VAL A 197 -4.83 21.59 -10.08
N LEU A 198 -5.22 20.42 -9.59
CA LEU A 198 -5.42 20.24 -8.15
C LEU A 198 -4.11 20.35 -7.37
N ILE A 199 -3.04 19.69 -7.85
CA ILE A 199 -1.73 19.75 -7.21
C ILE A 199 -1.18 21.18 -7.26
N GLY A 200 -1.12 21.77 -8.45
CA GLY A 200 -0.62 23.13 -8.65
C GLY A 200 -1.42 24.16 -7.88
N GLY A 201 -2.75 24.08 -7.93
CA GLY A 201 -3.65 24.95 -7.18
C GLY A 201 -3.47 24.82 -5.67
N THR A 202 -3.29 23.61 -5.14
CA THR A 202 -3.04 23.39 -3.70
C THR A 202 -1.70 23.98 -3.28
N VAL A 203 -0.65 23.82 -4.09
CA VAL A 203 0.68 24.39 -3.81
C VAL A 203 0.64 25.91 -3.85
N ILE A 204 0.03 26.50 -4.88
CA ILE A 204 -0.13 27.95 -5.01
C ILE A 204 -0.93 28.49 -3.82
N LEU A 205 -2.07 27.88 -3.48
CA LEU A 205 -2.89 28.27 -2.34
C LEU A 205 -2.11 28.21 -1.02
N ALA A 206 -1.35 27.14 -0.79
CA ALA A 206 -0.52 26.99 0.40
C ALA A 206 0.52 28.11 0.51
N ASN A 207 1.19 28.44 -0.60
CA ASN A 207 2.19 29.52 -0.62
C ASN A 207 1.54 30.90 -0.45
N VAL A 208 0.41 31.16 -1.10
CA VAL A 208 -0.31 32.45 -0.96
C VAL A 208 -0.78 32.65 0.47
N LEU A 209 -1.36 31.64 1.11
CA LEU A 209 -1.78 31.72 2.51
C LEU A 209 -0.60 31.92 3.46
N LYS A 210 0.53 31.27 3.18
CA LYS A 210 1.76 31.43 3.95
C LYS A 210 2.33 32.86 3.84
N GLU A 211 2.48 33.38 2.62
CA GLU A 211 3.16 34.66 2.42
C GLU A 211 2.26 35.87 2.71
N LEU A 212 0.96 35.82 2.36
CA LEU A 212 0.04 36.94 2.56
C LEU A 212 -0.65 36.96 3.93
N TYR A 213 -0.90 35.77 4.51
CA TYR A 213 -1.69 35.64 5.74
C TYR A 213 -0.93 34.98 6.89
N HIS A 214 0.36 34.65 6.70
CA HIS A 214 1.18 33.90 7.66
C HIS A 214 0.54 32.59 8.15
N ASN A 215 -0.37 32.03 7.34
CA ASN A 215 -1.20 30.90 7.71
C ASN A 215 -0.68 29.61 7.03
N HIS A 216 -0.29 28.64 7.84
CA HIS A 216 0.30 27.37 7.41
C HIS A 216 -0.70 26.21 7.35
N VAL A 217 -2.00 26.48 7.47
CA VAL A 217 -3.05 25.45 7.64
C VAL A 217 -3.02 24.42 6.51
N VAL A 218 -2.88 24.81 5.24
CA VAL A 218 -2.88 23.84 4.12
C VAL A 218 -1.70 22.87 4.22
N ALA A 219 -0.50 23.40 4.48
CA ALA A 219 0.70 22.57 4.63
C ALA A 219 0.62 21.68 5.88
N GLN A 220 0.08 22.19 6.99
CA GLN A 220 -0.13 21.42 8.22
C GLN A 220 -1.14 20.29 8.03
N LEU A 221 -2.25 20.55 7.33
CA LEU A 221 -3.25 19.53 7.02
C LEU A 221 -2.68 18.43 6.13
N LEU A 222 -1.98 18.79 5.04
CA LEU A 222 -1.33 17.80 4.19
C LEU A 222 -0.30 16.98 4.96
N LYS A 223 0.56 17.64 5.74
CA LYS A 223 1.55 16.99 6.60
C LYS A 223 0.88 16.03 7.58
N ALA A 224 -0.20 16.44 8.26
CA ALA A 224 -0.94 15.60 9.18
C ALA A 224 -1.51 14.35 8.51
N GLN A 225 -2.04 14.46 7.28
CA GLN A 225 -2.54 13.29 6.55
C GLN A 225 -1.42 12.30 6.20
N PHE A 226 -0.28 12.78 5.70
CA PHE A 226 0.86 11.91 5.38
C PHE A 226 1.52 11.32 6.63
N GLU A 227 1.63 12.08 7.72
CA GLU A 227 2.15 11.57 8.99
C GLU A 227 1.23 10.54 9.61
N GLY A 228 -0.09 10.77 9.62
CA GLY A 228 -1.07 9.80 10.10
C GLY A 228 -1.05 8.51 9.27
N ALA A 229 -0.98 8.64 7.94
CA ALA A 229 -0.81 7.52 7.02
C ALA A 229 0.49 6.74 7.28
N GLY A 230 1.62 7.46 7.42
CA GLY A 230 2.93 6.88 7.72
C GLY A 230 2.97 6.16 9.07
N LYS A 231 2.42 6.77 10.12
CA LYS A 231 2.30 6.15 11.45
C LYS A 231 1.38 4.93 11.42
N ALA A 232 0.26 4.99 10.71
CA ALA A 232 -0.64 3.85 10.56
C ALA A 232 0.07 2.62 9.94
N LEU A 233 0.95 2.85 8.96
CA LEU A 233 1.68 1.78 8.28
C LEU A 233 2.97 1.35 8.98
N PHE A 234 3.77 2.30 9.48
CA PHE A 234 5.17 2.11 9.92
C PHE A 234 5.50 2.63 11.32
N ASN A 235 4.52 2.78 12.22
CA ASN A 235 4.74 3.39 13.54
C ASN A 235 6.04 2.93 14.25
N ALA A 236 6.54 3.78 15.15
CA ALA A 236 7.90 3.79 15.70
C ALA A 236 8.43 2.45 16.29
N SER A 237 7.57 1.49 16.62
CA SER A 237 8.00 0.15 17.04
C SER A 237 8.49 -0.74 15.89
N MET A 238 8.09 -0.47 14.64
CA MET A 238 8.57 -1.20 13.45
C MET A 238 9.66 -0.46 12.67
N THR A 239 10.02 0.77 13.07
CA THR A 239 11.40 1.22 12.89
C THR A 239 12.29 0.40 13.81
N LEU A 240 12.48 -0.85 13.42
CA LEU A 240 13.70 -1.62 13.59
C LEU A 240 14.80 -0.78 12.91
N GLU A 241 15.15 0.35 13.53
CA GLU A 241 16.29 1.18 13.16
C GLU A 241 17.46 0.22 12.93
N GLY A 242 18.14 0.41 11.79
CA GLY A 242 19.10 -0.51 11.19
C GLY A 242 20.38 -0.76 12.01
N ARG A 243 20.27 -1.08 13.30
CA ARG A 243 21.36 -1.37 14.22
C ARG A 243 21.22 -2.70 14.97
N GLY A 244 20.13 -3.45 14.82
CA GLY A 244 20.01 -4.70 15.60
C GLY A 244 18.83 -5.62 15.33
N ALA A 245 17.95 -5.31 14.38
CA ALA A 245 16.71 -6.06 14.12
C ALA A 245 16.89 -7.59 14.10
N ALA A 246 17.89 -8.09 13.38
CA ALA A 246 18.15 -9.51 13.28
C ALA A 246 18.65 -10.13 14.60
N ARG A 247 19.47 -9.42 15.39
CA ARG A 247 19.94 -9.88 16.71
C ARG A 247 18.84 -9.83 17.78
N GLN A 248 17.94 -8.85 17.65
CA GLN A 248 16.81 -8.70 18.55
C GLN A 248 15.76 -9.80 18.28
N LEU A 249 15.51 -10.13 17.00
CA LEU A 249 14.64 -11.23 16.59
C LEU A 249 15.14 -12.62 17.05
N GLU A 250 16.43 -12.79 17.31
CA GLU A 250 16.96 -14.06 17.85
C GLU A 250 16.56 -14.29 19.32
N HIS A 251 16.29 -13.23 20.08
CA HIS A 251 16.01 -13.32 21.53
C HIS A 251 14.56 -12.98 21.89
N GLU A 252 13.81 -12.39 20.96
CA GLU A 252 12.40 -12.04 21.18
C GLU A 252 11.49 -13.24 20.98
N SER A 253 10.66 -13.52 21.98
CA SER A 253 9.62 -14.54 21.90
C SER A 253 8.51 -14.12 20.92
N PHE A 254 7.81 -15.09 20.33
CA PHE A 254 6.62 -14.79 19.52
C PHE A 254 5.56 -13.99 20.32
N ALA A 255 5.43 -14.26 21.62
CA ALA A 255 4.49 -13.56 22.49
C ALA A 255 4.83 -12.07 22.67
N SER A 256 6.10 -11.72 22.84
CA SER A 256 6.54 -10.32 22.94
C SER A 256 6.34 -9.58 21.62
N LEU A 257 6.62 -10.22 20.49
CA LEU A 257 6.35 -9.65 19.17
C LEU A 257 4.85 -9.43 18.93
N LEU A 258 4.01 -10.37 19.32
CA LEU A 258 2.55 -10.21 19.23
C LEU A 258 2.06 -9.04 20.09
N GLN A 259 2.56 -8.91 21.33
CA GLN A 259 2.23 -7.77 22.20
C GLN A 259 2.66 -6.44 21.59
N LEU A 260 3.86 -6.39 20.98
CA LEU A 260 4.34 -5.20 20.28
C LEU A 260 3.40 -4.82 19.12
N VAL A 261 3.02 -5.80 18.30
CA VAL A 261 2.08 -5.60 17.18
C VAL A 261 0.72 -5.11 17.69
N LEU A 262 0.18 -5.69 18.76
CA LEU A 262 -1.11 -5.29 19.32
C LEU A 262 -1.07 -3.88 19.93
N HIS A 263 -0.01 -3.56 20.69
CA HIS A 263 0.19 -2.21 21.21
C HIS A 263 0.28 -1.19 20.07
N ASP A 264 1.01 -1.54 19.02
CA ASP A 264 1.20 -0.67 17.87
C ASP A 264 -0.10 -0.43 17.09
N LEU A 265 -0.89 -1.48 16.89
CA LEU A 265 -2.24 -1.37 16.32
C LEU A 265 -3.14 -0.49 17.19
N GLY A 266 -3.11 -0.67 18.52
CA GLY A 266 -3.85 0.16 19.46
C GLY A 266 -3.51 1.65 19.31
N ALA A 267 -2.22 1.97 19.20
CA ALA A 267 -1.76 3.34 18.96
C ALA A 267 -2.24 3.88 17.61
N ALA A 268 -2.22 3.06 16.54
CA ALA A 268 -2.73 3.45 15.22
C ALA A 268 -4.25 3.69 15.23
N PHE A 269 -5.03 2.86 15.94
CA PHE A 269 -6.47 3.05 16.10
C PHE A 269 -6.81 4.31 16.90
N ALA A 270 -6.04 4.63 17.94
CA ALA A 270 -6.24 5.85 18.73
C ALA A 270 -6.11 7.12 17.86
N GLN A 271 -5.26 7.10 16.83
CA GLN A 271 -5.10 8.24 15.92
C GLN A 271 -6.34 8.53 15.05
N LEU A 272 -7.24 7.56 14.89
CA LEU A 272 -8.49 7.76 14.15
C LEU A 272 -9.45 8.73 14.85
N ALA A 273 -9.29 8.95 16.15
CA ALA A 273 -10.06 9.96 16.89
C ALA A 273 -9.55 11.39 16.67
N SER A 274 -8.44 11.57 15.92
CA SER A 274 -7.87 12.90 15.71
C SER A 274 -8.77 13.78 14.82
N PRO A 275 -8.83 15.11 15.07
CA PRO A 275 -9.64 16.01 14.27
C PRO A 275 -9.20 16.05 12.79
N HIS A 276 -7.91 15.85 12.52
CA HIS A 276 -7.38 15.78 11.15
C HIS A 276 -7.89 14.56 10.38
N PHE A 277 -8.01 13.41 11.05
CA PHE A 277 -8.56 12.20 10.43
C PHE A 277 -10.05 12.39 10.11
N VAL A 278 -10.84 12.85 11.08
CA VAL A 278 -12.28 13.07 10.91
C VAL A 278 -12.56 14.12 9.82
N GLY A 279 -11.84 15.24 9.84
CA GLY A 279 -11.94 16.27 8.80
C GLY A 279 -11.52 15.74 7.42
N GLY A 280 -10.48 14.91 7.37
CA GLY A 280 -10.05 14.21 6.17
C GLY A 280 -11.14 13.29 5.60
N LEU A 281 -11.79 12.48 6.44
CA LEU A 281 -12.89 11.61 6.01
C LEU A 281 -14.12 12.39 5.54
N ALA A 282 -14.43 13.52 6.17
CA ALA A 282 -15.51 14.40 5.71
C ALA A 282 -15.20 14.95 4.30
N LEU A 283 -13.97 15.41 4.06
CA LEU A 283 -13.52 15.85 2.75
C LEU A 283 -13.56 14.70 1.72
N ALA A 284 -13.08 13.51 2.08
CA ALA A 284 -13.11 12.33 1.22
C ALA A 284 -14.55 11.96 0.82
N SER A 285 -15.48 12.03 1.79
CA SER A 285 -16.91 11.77 1.56
C SER A 285 -17.53 12.79 0.61
N LEU A 286 -17.18 14.07 0.77
CA LEU A 286 -17.62 15.14 -0.15
C LEU A 286 -17.07 14.90 -1.57
N CYS A 287 -15.78 14.59 -1.71
CA CYS A 287 -15.18 14.30 -3.01
C CYS A 287 -15.79 13.05 -3.67
N PHE A 288 -16.07 12.00 -2.88
CA PHE A 288 -16.77 10.82 -3.37
C PHE A 288 -18.20 11.15 -3.82
N TYR A 289 -18.91 11.99 -3.08
CA TYR A 289 -20.23 12.49 -3.51
C TYR A 289 -20.14 13.26 -4.84
N LEU A 290 -19.15 14.13 -5.01
CA LEU A 290 -18.93 14.87 -6.26
C LEU A 290 -18.61 13.94 -7.45
N LEU A 291 -17.90 12.83 -7.22
CA LEU A 291 -17.66 11.79 -8.22
C LEU A 291 -18.97 11.12 -8.65
N VAL A 292 -19.80 10.73 -7.69
CA VAL A 292 -21.11 10.11 -7.95
C VAL A 292 -22.02 11.08 -8.72
N LEU A 293 -22.06 12.36 -8.31
CA LEU A 293 -22.84 13.40 -8.98
C LEU A 293 -22.39 13.57 -10.44
N LYS A 294 -21.09 13.65 -10.69
CA LYS A 294 -20.55 13.81 -12.04
C LYS A 294 -20.89 12.62 -12.94
N ARG A 295 -20.83 11.40 -12.39
CA ARG A 295 -21.18 10.20 -13.13
C ARG A 295 -22.65 10.17 -13.51
N ARG A 296 -23.55 10.57 -12.60
CA ARG A 296 -25.00 10.68 -12.87
C ARG A 296 -25.31 11.66 -14.00
N GLN A 297 -24.57 12.76 -14.10
CA GLN A 297 -24.76 13.77 -15.16
C GLN A 297 -24.25 13.31 -16.53
N ALA A 298 -23.39 12.30 -16.58
CA ALA A 298 -22.77 11.81 -17.81
C ALA A 298 -23.47 10.56 -18.38
N SER A 299 -24.45 10.00 -17.66
CA SER A 299 -25.32 8.90 -18.10
C SER A 299 -26.64 9.48 -18.59
#